data_AF-A0A8H3HP17-F1
#
_entry.id   AF-A0A8H3HP17-F1
#
_cell.length_a   1.000
_cell.length_b   1.000
_cell.length_c   1.000
_cell.angle_alpha   90.00
_cell.angle_beta   90.00
_cell.angle_gamma   90.00
#
_symmetry.space_group_name_H-M   'P 1'
#
loop_
_entity.id
_entity.type
_entity.pdbx_description
1 polymer ?
#
loop_
_entity_poly.entity_id
_entity_poly.type
_entity_poly.pdbx_seq_one_letter_code
_entity_poly.pdbx_strand_id
1 'polypeptide(L)'
;FASGPSSVVDLNGLTVKATLKNTGDVALKLLNDPRTVLSKARTNTFSISSPSGTPKFTGLYAKYVPSKAVADAKESTFTVLAPGQSIEVEHNLGGVYNFTQSGEGAYSFTANNLFNYVDESGELKTIEASSNSHQFKLAGKLAVSNGHISSISRRAVSYTGCTSNEQSQISTAATSSNTYVADVNSYLAGISSGTTRYTTWFGTFSTSRHNTVVSHYKDIGTDATNTNYDCTACKSESGIDYESTFAYVNPDSPGKINLCGQFW
;
A
#
# COMPACT_ATOMS: atom_id res chain seq x y z
N PHE A 1 -10.36 -5.98 -16.22
CA PHE A 1 -9.52 -6.88 -17.03
C PHE A 1 -8.07 -6.54 -16.83
N ALA A 2 -7.18 -7.53 -16.74
CA ALA A 2 -5.73 -7.30 -16.76
C ALA A 2 -5.08 -8.11 -17.88
N SER A 3 -4.16 -7.50 -18.60
CA SER A 3 -3.41 -8.10 -19.70
C SER A 3 -1.93 -7.72 -19.60
N GLY A 4 -1.05 -8.55 -20.16
CA GLY A 4 0.38 -8.32 -20.10
C GLY A 4 1.13 -9.21 -21.09
N PRO A 5 2.47 -9.18 -21.08
CA PRO A 5 3.28 -10.06 -21.91
C PRO A 5 2.98 -11.54 -21.61
N SER A 6 3.05 -12.40 -22.63
CA SER A 6 2.96 -13.86 -22.47
C SER A 6 4.27 -14.48 -21.99
N SER A 7 5.39 -13.79 -22.20
CA SER A 7 6.71 -14.15 -21.67
C SER A 7 7.54 -12.92 -21.36
N VAL A 8 8.31 -12.98 -20.27
CA VAL A 8 9.25 -11.93 -19.85
C VAL A 8 10.60 -12.56 -19.57
N VAL A 9 11.64 -12.02 -20.21
CA VAL A 9 13.04 -12.29 -19.89
C VAL A 9 13.56 -11.06 -19.18
N ASP A 10 14.05 -11.25 -17.95
CA ASP A 10 14.42 -10.19 -17.01
C ASP A 10 13.24 -9.29 -16.60
N LEU A 11 13.06 -9.09 -15.29
CA LEU A 11 11.93 -8.31 -14.77
C LEU A 11 11.94 -6.81 -15.11
N ASN A 12 12.97 -6.30 -15.80
CA ASN A 12 13.12 -4.88 -16.13
C ASN A 12 12.03 -4.33 -17.09
N GLY A 13 11.08 -5.15 -17.53
CA GLY A 13 9.97 -4.74 -18.39
C GLY A 13 8.64 -5.42 -18.10
N LEU A 14 8.42 -6.01 -16.92
CA LEU A 14 7.13 -6.61 -16.59
C LEU A 14 6.07 -5.51 -16.43
N THR A 15 5.41 -5.19 -17.53
CA THR A 15 4.39 -4.15 -17.62
C THR A 15 3.04 -4.79 -17.85
N VAL A 16 2.06 -4.44 -17.02
CA VAL A 16 0.70 -4.95 -17.06
C VAL A 16 -0.26 -3.80 -17.35
N LYS A 17 -1.19 -4.02 -18.28
CA LYS A 17 -2.28 -3.09 -18.55
C LYS A 17 -3.53 -3.57 -17.83
N ALA A 18 -4.08 -2.71 -16.99
CA ALA A 18 -5.34 -2.95 -16.32
C ALA A 18 -6.42 -2.06 -16.94
N THR A 19 -7.45 -2.68 -17.50
CA THR A 19 -8.64 -2.00 -18.01
C THR A 19 -9.79 -2.19 -17.03
N LEU A 20 -10.23 -1.11 -16.40
CA LEU A 20 -11.44 -1.10 -15.57
C LEU A 20 -12.59 -0.55 -16.40
N LYS A 21 -13.71 -1.29 -16.46
CA LYS A 21 -14.91 -0.92 -17.21
C LYS A 21 -16.10 -0.84 -16.27
N ASN A 22 -16.86 0.24 -16.35
CA ASN A 22 -18.17 0.30 -15.73
C ASN A 22 -19.17 -0.50 -16.59
N THR A 23 -19.63 -1.64 -16.08
CA THR A 23 -20.62 -2.50 -16.75
C THR A 23 -22.05 -2.22 -16.29
N GLY A 24 -22.24 -1.29 -15.35
CA GLY A 24 -23.54 -0.86 -14.89
C GLY A 24 -24.17 0.21 -15.78
N ASP A 25 -25.32 0.69 -15.33
CA ASP A 25 -26.17 1.71 -15.96
C ASP A 25 -26.10 3.08 -15.26
N VAL A 26 -25.40 3.17 -14.12
CA VAL A 26 -25.13 4.41 -13.39
C VAL A 26 -23.65 4.80 -13.45
N ALA A 27 -23.34 6.09 -13.31
CA ALA A 27 -21.96 6.55 -13.23
C ALA A 27 -21.32 6.11 -11.90
N LEU A 28 -20.06 5.68 -11.95
CA LEU A 28 -19.29 5.27 -10.77
C LEU A 28 -18.22 6.31 -10.45
N LYS A 29 -18.26 6.90 -9.24
CA LYS A 29 -17.22 7.78 -8.70
C LYS A 29 -16.29 6.98 -7.79
N LEU A 30 -15.23 6.42 -8.37
CA LEU A 30 -14.29 5.51 -7.70
C LEU A 30 -13.14 6.29 -7.07
N LEU A 31 -12.70 5.91 -5.88
CA LEU A 31 -11.49 6.47 -5.27
C LEU A 31 -10.24 5.94 -5.98
N ASN A 32 -9.29 6.84 -6.23
CA ASN A 32 -7.94 6.52 -6.72
C ASN A 32 -7.08 5.94 -5.58
N ASP A 33 -7.59 4.93 -4.87
CA ASP A 33 -6.90 4.27 -3.77
C ASP A 33 -5.57 3.67 -4.27
N PRO A 34 -4.43 3.97 -3.63
CA PRO A 34 -3.13 3.48 -4.04
C PRO A 34 -3.04 1.96 -4.19
N ARG A 35 -3.94 1.18 -3.56
CA ARG A 35 -3.95 -0.29 -3.60
C ARG A 35 -4.80 -0.89 -4.72
N THR A 36 -5.35 -0.05 -5.59
CA THR A 36 -6.18 -0.45 -6.72
C THR A 36 -5.48 -0.19 -8.06
N VAL A 37 -5.98 -0.80 -9.13
CA VAL A 37 -5.46 -0.60 -10.49
C VAL A 37 -5.69 0.81 -11.06
N LEU A 38 -6.42 1.67 -10.36
CA LEU A 38 -6.61 3.08 -10.74
C LEU A 38 -5.39 3.94 -10.41
N SER A 39 -4.58 3.53 -9.43
CA SER A 39 -3.34 4.23 -9.07
C SER A 39 -2.16 3.67 -9.84
N LYS A 40 -1.22 4.53 -10.24
CA LYS A 40 0.09 4.12 -10.79
C LYS A 40 1.13 3.84 -9.70
N ALA A 41 0.73 3.85 -8.43
CA ALA A 41 1.65 3.63 -7.33
C ALA A 41 2.20 2.20 -7.41
N ARG A 42 3.46 2.04 -7.05
CA ARG A 42 4.14 0.75 -6.98
C ARG A 42 3.73 -0.05 -5.73
N THR A 43 2.44 -0.17 -5.46
CA THR A 43 1.87 -0.87 -4.31
C THR A 43 1.42 -2.28 -4.72
N ASN A 44 0.87 -3.04 -3.77
CA ASN A 44 0.41 -4.40 -4.02
C ASN A 44 -0.98 -4.40 -4.69
N THR A 45 -1.04 -4.13 -6.01
CA THR A 45 -2.27 -4.03 -6.80
C THR A 45 -2.64 -5.32 -7.53
N PHE A 46 -1.72 -6.28 -7.63
CA PHE A 46 -1.92 -7.56 -8.31
C PHE A 46 -1.60 -8.74 -7.38
N SER A 47 -2.47 -9.75 -7.38
CA SER A 47 -2.16 -11.05 -6.81
C SER A 47 -1.40 -11.87 -7.85
N ILE A 48 -0.17 -12.26 -7.54
CA ILE A 48 0.70 -13.05 -8.44
C ILE A 48 0.97 -14.40 -7.79
N SER A 49 0.84 -15.48 -8.56
CA SER A 49 1.06 -16.83 -8.06
C SER A 49 1.58 -17.79 -9.12
N SER A 50 2.23 -18.85 -8.67
CA SER A 50 2.64 -20.00 -9.48
C SER A 50 2.48 -21.28 -8.66
N PRO A 51 2.54 -22.47 -9.28
CA PRO A 51 2.60 -23.73 -8.54
C PRO A 51 3.80 -23.85 -7.59
N SER A 52 4.91 -23.14 -7.85
CA SER A 52 6.11 -23.14 -7.01
C SER A 52 6.06 -22.12 -5.87
N GLY A 53 5.07 -21.21 -5.85
CA GLY A 53 4.88 -20.23 -4.80
C GLY A 53 4.41 -18.86 -5.27
N THR A 54 4.43 -17.90 -4.36
CA THR A 54 4.11 -16.48 -4.63
C THR A 54 5.37 -15.63 -4.50
N PRO A 55 5.58 -14.64 -5.38
CA PRO A 55 6.72 -13.74 -5.26
C PRO A 55 6.56 -12.84 -4.03
N LYS A 56 7.69 -12.44 -3.42
CA LYS A 56 7.69 -11.51 -2.30
C LYS A 56 7.33 -10.11 -2.81
N PHE A 57 6.36 -9.45 -2.20
CA PHE A 57 6.09 -8.04 -2.46
C PHE A 57 7.21 -7.15 -1.91
N THR A 58 7.72 -6.24 -2.75
CA THR A 58 8.83 -5.31 -2.48
C THR A 58 8.47 -3.85 -2.81
N GLY A 59 7.22 -3.61 -3.21
CA GLY A 59 6.70 -2.28 -3.50
C GLY A 59 6.36 -1.47 -2.25
N LEU A 60 5.72 -0.32 -2.46
CA LEU A 60 5.40 0.65 -1.42
C LEU A 60 4.19 0.23 -0.59
N TYR A 61 4.26 0.48 0.71
CA TYR A 61 3.09 0.47 1.59
C TYR A 61 2.64 1.91 1.84
N ALA A 62 1.44 2.26 1.36
CA ALA A 62 0.86 3.59 1.52
C ALA A 62 -0.22 3.58 2.63
N LYS A 63 -0.15 4.55 3.54
CA LYS A 63 -1.21 4.84 4.50
C LYS A 63 -2.23 5.75 3.83
N TYR A 64 -3.34 5.15 3.43
CA TYR A 64 -4.48 5.81 2.79
C TYR A 64 -5.75 5.56 3.60
N VAL A 65 -6.60 6.57 3.78
CA VAL A 65 -7.86 6.45 4.52
C VAL A 65 -9.01 6.90 3.63
N PRO A 66 -9.80 5.96 3.06
CA PRO A 66 -10.87 6.28 2.13
C PRO A 66 -11.86 7.33 2.66
N SER A 67 -12.28 7.25 3.91
CA SER A 67 -13.24 8.21 4.49
C SER A 67 -12.68 9.64 4.56
N LYS A 68 -11.37 9.79 4.85
CA LYS A 68 -10.72 11.10 4.87
C LYS A 68 -10.57 11.65 3.44
N ALA A 69 -10.18 10.79 2.51
CA ALA A 69 -10.08 11.13 1.09
C ALA A 69 -11.42 11.61 0.51
N VAL A 70 -12.55 10.99 0.91
CA VAL A 70 -13.90 11.46 0.56
C VAL A 70 -14.22 12.80 1.20
N ALA A 71 -13.91 12.97 2.49
CA ALA A 71 -14.22 14.19 3.24
C ALA A 71 -13.52 15.44 2.68
N ASP A 72 -12.34 15.28 2.05
CA ASP A 72 -11.62 16.40 1.44
C ASP A 72 -12.23 16.84 0.09
N ALA A 73 -13.11 16.03 -0.49
CA ALA A 73 -13.89 16.34 -1.70
C ALA A 73 -13.06 16.84 -2.91
N LYS A 74 -11.79 16.43 -3.02
CA LYS A 74 -10.93 16.80 -4.14
C LYS A 74 -11.23 15.93 -5.35
N GLU A 75 -11.60 16.53 -6.48
CA GLU A 75 -11.94 15.78 -7.70
C GLU A 75 -10.78 14.91 -8.22
N SER A 76 -9.52 15.31 -8.00
CA SER A 76 -8.33 14.51 -8.38
C SER A 76 -8.21 13.19 -7.63
N THR A 77 -8.89 13.05 -6.49
CA THR A 77 -8.93 11.82 -5.69
C THR A 77 -9.85 10.76 -6.28
N PHE A 78 -10.64 11.12 -7.30
CA PHE A 78 -11.61 10.23 -7.92
C PHE A 78 -11.32 9.96 -9.39
N THR A 79 -11.76 8.79 -9.85
CA THR A 79 -11.99 8.48 -11.26
C THR A 79 -13.49 8.26 -11.46
N VAL A 80 -14.10 9.04 -12.34
CA VAL A 80 -15.52 8.90 -12.70
C VAL A 80 -15.64 8.11 -14.00
N LEU A 81 -16.39 7.01 -13.98
CA LEU A 81 -16.70 6.20 -15.15
C LEU A 81 -18.20 6.23 -15.44
N ALA A 82 -18.58 6.83 -16.57
CA ALA A 82 -19.94 6.73 -17.09
C ALA A 82 -20.33 5.27 -17.43
N PRO A 83 -21.62 4.96 -17.56
CA PRO A 83 -22.07 3.64 -18.00
C PRO A 83 -21.37 3.19 -19.30
N GLY A 84 -20.79 1.99 -19.28
CA GLY A 84 -20.05 1.44 -20.41
C GLY A 84 -18.64 2.01 -20.63
N GLN A 85 -18.24 3.06 -19.91
CA GLN A 85 -16.92 3.68 -20.03
C GLN A 85 -15.83 2.77 -19.45
N SER A 86 -14.66 2.82 -20.07
CA SER A 86 -13.45 2.13 -19.61
C SER A 86 -12.32 3.11 -19.36
N ILE A 87 -11.43 2.76 -18.43
CA ILE A 87 -10.12 3.37 -18.25
C ILE A 87 -9.06 2.29 -18.34
N GLU A 88 -7.97 2.56 -19.05
CA GLU A 88 -6.78 1.70 -19.10
C GLU A 88 -5.64 2.38 -18.35
N VAL A 89 -5.03 1.66 -17.41
CA VAL A 89 -3.86 2.10 -16.66
C VAL A 89 -2.74 1.09 -16.86
N GLU A 90 -1.57 1.60 -17.20
CA GLU A 90 -0.35 0.81 -17.32
C GLU A 90 0.41 0.77 -15.99
N HIS A 91 0.82 -0.44 -15.58
CA HIS A 91 1.48 -0.74 -14.32
C HIS A 91 2.82 -1.42 -14.59
N ASN A 92 3.91 -0.77 -14.18
CA ASN A 92 5.23 -1.41 -14.19
C ASN A 92 5.41 -2.20 -12.88
N LEU A 93 5.43 -3.52 -12.98
CA LEU A 93 5.62 -4.43 -11.85
C LEU A 93 7.09 -4.78 -11.61
N GLY A 94 8.00 -4.30 -12.47
CA GLY A 94 9.44 -4.37 -12.27
C GLY A 94 9.81 -3.70 -10.95
N GLY A 95 10.40 -4.47 -10.04
CA GLY A 95 10.75 -4.01 -8.69
C GLY A 95 9.60 -4.02 -7.67
N VAL A 96 8.36 -4.17 -8.10
CA VAL A 96 7.21 -4.27 -7.17
C VAL A 96 7.16 -5.66 -6.51
N TYR A 97 7.64 -6.69 -7.21
CA TYR A 97 7.69 -8.07 -6.74
C TYR A 97 9.07 -8.70 -7.00
N ASN A 98 9.53 -9.50 -6.04
CA ASN A 98 10.76 -10.27 -6.09
C ASN A 98 10.43 -11.77 -6.23
N PHE A 99 10.85 -12.34 -7.35
CA PHE A 99 10.58 -13.72 -7.75
C PHE A 99 11.74 -14.67 -7.40
N THR A 100 12.82 -14.20 -6.77
CA THR A 100 14.01 -15.02 -6.48
C THR A 100 13.68 -16.26 -5.65
N GLN A 101 12.73 -16.18 -4.71
CA GLN A 101 12.33 -17.34 -3.90
C GLN A 101 11.40 -18.29 -4.65
N SER A 102 10.49 -17.77 -5.48
CA SER A 102 9.51 -18.58 -6.22
C SER A 102 10.06 -19.17 -7.53
N GLY A 103 11.18 -18.63 -8.03
CA GLY A 103 11.95 -19.14 -9.17
C GLY A 103 11.45 -18.70 -10.55
N GLU A 104 12.13 -19.16 -11.59
CA GLU A 104 11.61 -19.06 -12.97
C GLU A 104 10.39 -19.97 -13.15
N GLY A 105 9.53 -19.66 -14.13
CA GLY A 105 8.41 -20.53 -14.45
C GLY A 105 7.17 -19.82 -14.99
N ALA A 106 6.06 -20.55 -14.99
CA ALA A 106 4.76 -20.02 -15.38
C ALA A 106 4.05 -19.41 -14.17
N TYR A 107 3.65 -18.16 -14.30
CA TYR A 107 2.93 -17.40 -13.30
C TYR A 107 1.57 -16.97 -13.85
N SER A 108 0.64 -16.73 -12.93
CA SER A 108 -0.59 -16.02 -13.19
C SER A 108 -0.62 -14.73 -12.36
N PHE A 109 -1.21 -13.68 -12.91
CA PHE A 109 -1.57 -12.50 -12.14
C PHE A 109 -3.04 -12.16 -12.31
N THR A 110 -3.62 -11.60 -11.26
CA THR A 110 -5.00 -11.10 -11.22
C THR A 110 -5.00 -9.74 -10.53
N ALA A 111 -5.65 -8.75 -11.13
CA ALA A 111 -5.82 -7.43 -10.50
C ALA A 111 -6.70 -7.53 -9.26
N ASN A 112 -6.34 -6.80 -8.19
CA ASN A 112 -7.24 -6.61 -7.05
C ASN A 112 -8.53 -5.96 -7.53
N ASN A 113 -9.66 -6.51 -7.09
CA ASN A 113 -10.96 -6.21 -7.67
C ASN A 113 -11.92 -5.49 -6.71
N LEU A 114 -11.51 -5.22 -5.48
CA LEU A 114 -12.28 -4.44 -4.52
C LEU A 114 -11.96 -2.95 -4.67
N PHE A 115 -12.97 -2.14 -4.91
CA PHE A 115 -12.86 -0.69 -5.05
C PHE A 115 -13.73 0.02 -4.02
N ASN A 116 -13.26 1.17 -3.57
CA ASN A 116 -14.07 2.11 -2.81
C ASN A 116 -14.68 3.13 -3.77
N TYR A 117 -15.97 3.45 -3.59
CA TYR A 117 -16.67 4.44 -4.40
C TYR A 117 -17.59 5.30 -3.54
N VAL A 118 -17.97 6.46 -4.06
CA VAL A 118 -18.98 7.34 -3.46
C VAL A 118 -20.26 7.17 -4.26
N ASP A 119 -21.35 6.82 -3.58
CA ASP A 119 -22.65 6.67 -4.20
C ASP A 119 -23.38 8.03 -4.38
N GLU A 120 -24.59 7.99 -4.95
CA GLU A 120 -25.39 9.20 -5.21
C GLU A 120 -25.76 9.97 -3.93
N SER A 121 -25.76 9.31 -2.77
CA SER A 121 -26.03 9.94 -1.48
C SER A 121 -24.79 10.60 -0.85
N GLY A 122 -23.62 10.43 -1.48
CA GLY A 122 -22.34 10.91 -0.95
C GLY A 122 -21.70 9.96 0.06
N GLU A 123 -22.24 8.75 0.24
CA GLU A 123 -21.70 7.77 1.17
C GLU A 123 -20.59 6.92 0.56
N LEU A 124 -19.56 6.64 1.36
CA LEU A 124 -18.48 5.73 1.00
C LEU A 124 -18.97 4.28 1.05
N LYS A 125 -18.88 3.59 -0.08
CA LYS A 125 -19.23 2.17 -0.23
C LYS A 125 -18.12 1.40 -0.94
N THR A 126 -18.25 0.08 -0.94
CA THR A 126 -17.35 -0.83 -1.67
C THR A 126 -18.08 -1.54 -2.79
N ILE A 127 -17.35 -1.82 -3.87
CA ILE A 127 -17.83 -2.61 -5.01
C ILE A 127 -16.73 -3.58 -5.45
N GLU A 128 -17.13 -4.80 -5.79
CA GLU A 128 -16.24 -5.81 -6.35
C GLU A 128 -16.44 -5.91 -7.86
N ALA A 129 -15.36 -5.74 -8.62
CA ALA A 129 -15.36 -5.94 -10.05
C ALA A 129 -15.14 -7.44 -10.38
N SER A 130 -15.62 -7.86 -11.55
CA SER A 130 -15.17 -9.13 -12.12
C SER A 130 -13.73 -8.99 -12.66
N SER A 131 -12.89 -9.99 -12.38
CA SER A 131 -11.48 -10.00 -12.78
C SER A 131 -11.12 -11.28 -13.52
N ASN A 132 -10.27 -11.16 -14.54
CA ASN A 132 -9.64 -12.30 -15.20
C ASN A 132 -8.21 -12.49 -14.69
N SER A 133 -7.74 -13.72 -14.78
CA SER A 133 -6.33 -14.06 -14.60
C SER A 133 -5.61 -14.03 -15.96
N HIS A 134 -4.36 -13.59 -15.97
CA HIS A 134 -3.49 -13.64 -17.16
C HIS A 134 -2.23 -14.46 -16.83
N GLN A 135 -1.83 -15.33 -17.74
CA GLN A 135 -0.66 -16.19 -17.59
C GLN A 135 0.55 -15.62 -18.32
N PHE A 136 1.72 -15.75 -17.72
CA PHE A 136 2.99 -15.39 -18.33
C PHE A 136 4.10 -16.34 -17.89
N LYS A 137 5.14 -16.47 -18.73
CA LYS A 137 6.38 -17.17 -18.38
C LYS A 137 7.47 -16.18 -17.99
N LEU A 138 8.16 -16.44 -16.89
CA LEU A 138 9.27 -15.64 -16.39
C LEU A 138 10.57 -16.44 -16.45
N ALA A 139 11.61 -15.83 -17.03
CA ALA A 139 12.97 -16.34 -17.06
C ALA A 139 14.01 -15.22 -16.85
N GLY A 140 15.25 -15.58 -16.51
CA GLY A 140 16.37 -14.66 -16.34
C GLY A 140 16.39 -13.97 -14.97
N LYS A 141 16.60 -12.66 -14.95
CA LYS A 141 16.73 -11.86 -13.72
C LYS A 141 15.39 -11.75 -12.97
N LEU A 142 15.33 -12.42 -11.83
CA LEU A 142 14.13 -12.57 -10.97
C LEU A 142 13.89 -11.47 -9.94
N ALA A 143 14.73 -10.44 -9.91
CA ALA A 143 14.52 -9.27 -9.05
C ALA A 143 15.17 -8.03 -9.67
N VAL A 144 14.51 -6.88 -9.54
CA VAL A 144 15.06 -5.58 -9.92
C VAL A 144 15.28 -4.78 -8.65
N SER A 145 16.40 -4.06 -8.56
CA SER A 145 16.61 -3.13 -7.46
C SER A 145 15.69 -1.93 -7.63
N ASN A 146 14.99 -1.56 -6.56
CA ASN A 146 14.00 -0.47 -6.60
C ASN A 146 14.62 0.93 -6.52
N GLY A 147 15.95 1.03 -6.59
CA GLY A 147 16.70 2.29 -6.44
C GLY A 147 16.71 2.85 -5.02
N HIS A 148 16.07 2.16 -4.07
CA HIS A 148 16.04 2.56 -2.68
C HIS A 148 17.29 2.03 -1.97
N ILE A 149 18.13 2.96 -1.50
CA ILE A 149 19.35 2.62 -0.77
C ILE A 149 18.96 2.41 0.69
N SER A 150 19.28 1.24 1.26
CA SER A 150 19.20 1.08 2.70
C SER A 150 20.32 1.92 3.34
N SER A 151 19.94 3.01 3.99
CA SER A 151 20.86 3.72 4.87
C SER A 151 20.71 3.14 6.27
N ILE A 152 21.81 2.83 6.93
CA ILE A 152 21.81 2.55 8.36
C ILE A 152 21.26 3.81 9.05
N SER A 153 20.04 3.72 9.58
CA SER A 153 19.42 4.83 10.29
C SER A 153 20.25 5.17 11.53
N ARG A 154 20.53 6.46 11.72
CA ARG A 154 21.05 6.97 12.99
C ARG A 154 20.00 6.66 14.06
N ARG A 155 20.41 6.27 15.27
CA ARG A 155 19.50 6.09 16.43
C ARG A 155 18.99 7.44 16.95
N ALA A 156 18.23 8.14 16.13
CA ALA A 156 17.57 9.41 16.42
C ALA A 156 16.58 9.73 15.30
N VAL A 157 15.59 10.58 15.60
CA VAL A 157 14.76 11.20 14.58
C VAL A 157 15.65 12.01 13.66
N SER A 158 15.48 11.84 12.35
CA SER A 158 16.14 12.66 11.34
C SER A 158 15.16 13.09 10.27
N TYR A 159 15.52 14.11 9.51
CA TYR A 159 14.61 14.77 8.59
C TYR A 159 15.26 14.97 7.23
N THR A 160 14.47 14.77 6.17
CA THR A 160 14.88 15.03 4.78
C THR A 160 13.95 16.09 4.19
N GLY A 161 14.50 17.29 3.96
CA GLY A 161 13.78 18.39 3.33
C GLY A 161 12.58 18.93 4.11
N CYS A 162 12.56 18.79 5.44
CA CYS A 162 11.51 19.31 6.31
C CYS A 162 11.91 20.66 6.93
N THR A 163 10.97 21.61 6.96
CA THR A 163 11.08 22.91 7.65
C THR A 163 11.12 22.74 9.17
N SER A 164 11.56 23.77 9.91
CA SER A 164 11.63 23.71 11.38
C SER A 164 10.27 23.42 12.05
N ASN A 165 9.17 23.95 11.49
CA ASN A 165 7.82 23.67 12.00
C ASN A 165 7.42 22.21 11.77
N GLU A 166 7.64 21.70 10.55
CA GLU A 166 7.40 20.30 10.20
C GLU A 166 8.22 19.36 11.12
N GLN A 167 9.49 19.67 11.36
CA GLN A 167 10.35 18.91 12.27
C GLN A 167 9.78 18.85 13.71
N SER A 168 9.26 19.97 14.22
CA SER A 168 8.64 20.03 15.55
C SER A 168 7.38 19.17 15.64
N GLN A 169 6.52 19.24 14.62
CA GLN A 169 5.31 18.41 14.53
C GLN A 169 5.66 16.92 14.43
N ILE A 170 6.62 16.55 13.58
CA ILE A 170 7.09 15.18 13.43
C ILE A 170 7.68 14.65 14.74
N SER A 171 8.53 15.43 15.41
CA SER A 171 9.13 15.02 16.69
C SER A 171 8.04 14.70 17.72
N THR A 172 7.01 15.56 17.80
CA THR A 172 5.88 15.37 18.72
C THR A 172 5.07 14.12 18.35
N ALA A 173 4.79 13.92 17.05
CA ALA A 173 4.09 12.76 16.55
C ALA A 173 4.87 11.46 16.78
N ALA A 174 6.19 11.46 16.58
CA ALA A 174 7.07 10.31 16.81
C ALA A 174 7.09 9.89 18.29
N THR A 175 7.24 10.84 19.21
CA THR A 175 7.16 10.57 20.65
C THR A 175 5.78 10.01 21.03
N SER A 176 4.70 10.63 20.55
CA SER A 176 3.33 10.16 20.81
C SER A 176 3.07 8.77 20.24
N SER A 177 3.63 8.46 19.07
CA SER A 177 3.51 7.13 18.45
C SER A 177 4.16 6.04 19.32
N ASN A 178 5.34 6.33 19.89
CA ASN A 178 5.99 5.39 20.82
C ASN A 178 5.15 5.17 22.08
N THR A 179 4.50 6.21 22.61
CA THR A 179 3.56 6.07 23.73
C THR A 179 2.40 5.15 23.37
N TYR A 180 1.78 5.32 22.19
CA TYR A 180 0.71 4.42 21.73
C TYR A 180 1.17 2.97 21.58
N VAL A 181 2.37 2.73 21.06
CA VAL A 181 2.92 1.38 20.96
C VAL A 181 3.15 0.76 22.34
N ALA A 182 3.67 1.53 23.30
CA ALA A 182 3.82 1.08 24.69
C ALA A 182 2.47 0.74 25.33
N ASP A 183 1.46 1.60 25.17
CA ASP A 183 0.11 1.37 25.71
C ASP A 183 -0.55 0.13 25.09
N VAL A 184 -0.36 -0.11 23.78
CA VAL A 184 -0.87 -1.32 23.13
C VAL A 184 -0.15 -2.55 23.64
N ASN A 185 1.17 -2.51 23.82
CA ASN A 185 1.92 -3.63 24.40
C ASN A 185 1.44 -3.98 25.81
N SER A 186 1.23 -2.96 26.67
CA SER A 186 0.66 -3.16 28.01
C SER A 186 -0.75 -3.75 27.96
N TYR A 187 -1.60 -3.24 27.07
CA TYR A 187 -2.95 -3.77 26.86
C TYR A 187 -2.93 -5.23 26.38
N LEU A 188 -2.11 -5.56 25.37
CA LEU A 188 -2.04 -6.91 24.80
C LEU A 188 -1.50 -7.93 25.81
N ALA A 189 -0.59 -7.53 26.70
CA ALA A 189 -0.08 -8.37 27.78
C ALA A 189 -1.15 -8.68 28.85
N GLY A 190 -2.16 -7.80 28.99
CA GLY A 190 -3.24 -7.94 29.98
C GLY A 190 -4.46 -8.72 29.52
N ILE A 191 -4.56 -9.06 28.23
CA ILE A 191 -5.72 -9.79 27.71
C ILE A 191 -5.40 -11.28 27.46
N SER A 192 -6.38 -12.13 27.75
CA SER A 192 -6.33 -13.58 27.48
C SER A 192 -7.52 -14.06 26.64
N SER A 193 -8.39 -13.14 26.22
CA SER A 193 -9.59 -13.39 25.42
C SER A 193 -9.95 -12.18 24.55
N GLY A 194 -10.95 -12.33 23.68
CA GLY A 194 -11.41 -11.27 22.79
C GLY A 194 -12.15 -10.18 23.56
N THR A 195 -11.50 -9.03 23.78
CA THR A 195 -12.17 -7.81 24.23
C THR A 195 -12.70 -7.03 23.03
N THR A 196 -13.59 -6.06 23.25
CA THR A 196 -14.06 -5.14 22.21
C THR A 196 -12.91 -4.45 21.47
N ARG A 197 -11.91 -3.92 22.19
CA ARG A 197 -10.76 -3.25 21.55
C ARG A 197 -9.98 -4.20 20.64
N TYR A 198 -9.77 -5.46 21.05
CA TYR A 198 -9.07 -6.43 20.21
C TYR A 198 -9.91 -6.79 18.99
N THR A 199 -11.17 -7.16 19.18
CA THR A 199 -12.01 -7.70 18.12
C THR A 199 -12.43 -6.65 17.09
N THR A 200 -12.51 -5.38 17.48
CA THR A 200 -12.72 -4.26 16.54
C THR A 200 -11.62 -4.15 15.50
N TRP A 201 -10.35 -4.34 15.88
CA TRP A 201 -9.21 -4.09 14.99
C TRP A 201 -8.58 -5.35 14.40
N PHE A 202 -8.64 -6.47 15.12
CA PHE A 202 -7.97 -7.72 14.74
C PHE A 202 -8.93 -8.90 14.50
N GLY A 203 -10.23 -8.66 14.65
CA GLY A 203 -11.27 -9.68 14.48
C GLY A 203 -11.29 -10.71 15.60
N THR A 204 -11.84 -11.89 15.32
CA THR A 204 -12.01 -12.96 16.32
C THR A 204 -10.70 -13.34 16.99
N PHE A 205 -10.73 -13.39 18.32
CA PHE A 205 -9.57 -13.75 19.11
C PHE A 205 -9.19 -15.22 18.93
N SER A 206 -7.91 -15.46 18.73
CA SER A 206 -7.27 -16.76 18.93
C SER A 206 -5.86 -16.52 19.47
N THR A 207 -5.32 -17.47 20.24
CA THR A 207 -3.96 -17.35 20.80
C THR A 207 -2.91 -17.11 19.72
N SER A 208 -3.03 -17.78 18.55
CA SER A 208 -2.11 -17.60 17.43
C SER A 208 -2.17 -16.18 16.83
N ARG A 209 -3.37 -15.63 16.62
CA ARG A 209 -3.54 -14.25 16.11
C ARG A 209 -3.05 -13.24 17.13
N HIS A 210 -3.39 -13.43 18.40
CA HIS A 210 -2.94 -12.55 19.48
C HIS A 210 -1.41 -12.53 19.60
N ASN A 211 -0.75 -13.68 19.60
CA ASN A 211 0.71 -13.78 19.60
C ASN A 211 1.35 -13.07 18.39
N THR A 212 0.71 -13.14 17.22
CA THR A 212 1.17 -12.43 16.02
C THR A 212 1.10 -10.91 16.23
N VAL A 213 -0.02 -10.41 16.75
CA VAL A 213 -0.20 -8.98 17.05
C VAL A 213 0.82 -8.52 18.11
N VAL A 214 1.03 -9.30 19.17
CA VAL A 214 2.06 -9.04 20.19
C VAL A 214 3.44 -8.93 19.57
N SER A 215 3.82 -9.87 18.68
CA SER A 215 5.11 -9.81 17.98
C SER A 215 5.24 -8.52 17.18
N HIS A 216 4.22 -8.16 16.39
CA HIS A 216 4.26 -6.95 15.57
C HIS A 216 4.45 -5.67 16.42
N TYR A 217 3.72 -5.50 17.52
CA TYR A 217 3.87 -4.31 18.36
C TYR A 217 5.18 -4.29 19.16
N LYS A 218 5.76 -5.45 19.46
CA LYS A 218 7.11 -5.54 20.02
C LYS A 218 8.17 -5.12 19.00
N ASP A 219 8.02 -5.56 17.74
CA ASP A 219 8.95 -5.25 16.65
C ASP A 219 8.88 -3.77 16.24
N ILE A 220 7.70 -3.13 16.31
CA ILE A 220 7.58 -1.67 16.12
C ILE A 220 8.34 -0.90 17.22
N GLY A 221 8.28 -1.38 18.46
CA GLY A 221 9.09 -0.91 19.58
C GLY A 221 9.08 0.62 19.76
N THR A 222 10.24 1.24 19.54
CA THR A 222 10.42 2.71 19.65
C THR A 222 10.93 3.32 18.35
N ASP A 223 10.64 2.65 17.23
CA ASP A 223 11.25 2.95 15.93
C ASP A 223 10.85 4.33 15.40
N ALA A 224 9.71 4.88 15.81
CA ALA A 224 9.28 6.22 15.39
C ALA A 224 10.33 7.28 15.77
N THR A 225 10.99 7.14 16.93
CA THR A 225 12.07 8.07 17.34
C THR A 225 13.46 7.70 16.79
N ASN A 226 13.55 6.67 15.94
CA ASN A 226 14.77 6.19 15.29
C ASN A 226 14.64 6.16 13.76
N THR A 227 13.73 6.97 13.22
CA THR A 227 13.33 6.99 11.81
C THR A 227 13.70 8.31 11.15
N ASN A 228 14.07 8.24 9.87
CA ASN A 228 14.14 9.39 8.97
C ASN A 228 12.74 9.71 8.42
N TYR A 229 12.32 10.96 8.54
CA TYR A 229 11.08 11.46 7.95
C TYR A 229 11.39 12.36 6.77
N ASP A 230 10.83 12.04 5.60
CA ASP A 230 11.06 12.78 4.35
C ASP A 230 9.81 13.56 3.96
N CYS A 231 9.95 14.87 3.85
CA CYS A 231 8.87 15.81 3.51
C CYS A 231 8.83 16.17 2.01
N THR A 232 9.67 15.53 1.19
CA THR A 232 9.87 15.84 -0.22
C THR A 232 9.49 14.69 -1.15
N ALA A 233 9.86 13.46 -0.82
CA ALA A 233 9.73 12.31 -1.72
C ALA A 233 8.28 12.08 -2.20
N CYS A 234 7.29 12.26 -1.30
CA CYS A 234 5.89 12.06 -1.65
C CYS A 234 5.34 13.06 -2.68
N LYS A 235 5.92 14.26 -2.78
CA LYS A 235 5.50 15.26 -3.77
C LYS A 235 5.83 14.84 -5.21
N SER A 236 6.75 13.89 -5.37
CA SER A 236 7.26 13.43 -6.67
C SER A 236 7.09 11.93 -6.91
N GLU A 237 6.52 11.18 -5.96
CA GLU A 237 6.35 9.73 -6.12
C GLU A 237 5.20 9.44 -7.09
N SER A 238 5.55 8.83 -8.23
CA SER A 238 4.58 8.48 -9.26
C SER A 238 3.44 7.60 -8.71
N GLY A 239 2.21 8.05 -8.90
CA GLY A 239 1.00 7.33 -8.54
C GLY A 239 0.57 7.44 -7.08
N ILE A 240 1.41 8.00 -6.20
CA ILE A 240 0.96 8.42 -4.87
C ILE A 240 0.39 9.83 -5.00
N ASP A 241 -0.89 9.99 -4.65
CA ASP A 241 -1.50 11.33 -4.54
C ASP A 241 -1.10 11.95 -3.21
N TYR A 242 -0.24 12.99 -3.27
CA TYR A 242 0.21 13.74 -2.09
C TYR A 242 -0.96 14.25 -1.25
N GLU A 243 -2.02 14.73 -1.89
CA GLU A 243 -3.11 15.44 -1.23
C GLU A 243 -4.09 14.51 -0.50
N SER A 244 -4.11 13.21 -0.81
CA SER A 244 -5.03 12.23 -0.21
C SER A 244 -4.34 11.07 0.52
N THR A 245 -3.00 11.00 0.45
CA THR A 245 -2.19 10.01 1.17
C THR A 245 -1.61 10.62 2.44
N PHE A 246 -1.47 9.83 3.51
CA PHE A 246 -0.82 10.28 4.76
C PHE A 246 0.69 10.10 4.69
N ALA A 247 1.14 8.91 4.30
CA ALA A 247 2.54 8.56 4.21
C ALA A 247 2.71 7.30 3.36
N TYR A 248 3.93 7.02 2.94
CA TYR A 248 4.30 5.69 2.45
C TYR A 248 5.70 5.29 2.90
N VAL A 249 5.92 3.97 2.95
CA VAL A 249 7.21 3.35 3.28
C VAL A 249 7.62 2.37 2.20
N ASN A 250 8.93 2.14 2.08
CA ASN A 250 9.47 1.02 1.32
C ASN A 250 9.89 -0.09 2.30
N PRO A 251 9.30 -1.29 2.23
CA PRO A 251 9.63 -2.40 3.14
C PRO A 251 11.09 -2.85 3.05
N ASP A 252 11.75 -2.69 1.90
CA ASP A 252 13.15 -3.08 1.72
C ASP A 252 14.14 -1.96 2.14
N SER A 253 13.64 -0.82 2.62
CA SER A 253 14.45 0.28 3.16
C SER A 253 13.89 0.76 4.50
N PRO A 254 14.01 -0.07 5.56
CA PRO A 254 13.51 0.28 6.88
C PRO A 254 14.18 1.53 7.44
N GLY A 255 13.49 2.22 8.34
CA GLY A 255 13.99 3.43 8.99
C GLY A 255 13.76 4.73 8.20
N LYS A 256 12.92 4.70 7.15
CA LYS A 256 12.47 5.91 6.44
C LYS A 256 10.94 5.92 6.24
N ILE A 257 10.30 7.03 6.57
CA ILE A 257 8.88 7.31 6.29
C ILE A 257 8.79 8.55 5.40
N ASN A 258 8.10 8.44 4.28
CA ASN A 258 7.85 9.57 3.38
C ASN A 258 6.47 10.14 3.68
N LEU A 259 6.41 11.39 4.14
CA LEU A 259 5.19 12.07 4.58
C LEU A 259 4.51 12.77 3.41
N CYS A 260 3.19 12.69 3.38
CA CYS A 260 2.33 13.25 2.34
C CYS A 260 1.38 14.31 2.95
N GLY A 261 0.52 14.91 2.15
CA GLY A 261 -0.34 16.03 2.53
C GLY A 261 -1.26 15.74 3.72
N GLN A 262 -1.82 14.53 3.82
CA GLN A 262 -2.76 14.18 4.91
C GLN A 262 -2.11 14.00 6.27
N PHE A 263 -0.78 13.99 6.35
CA PHE A 263 -0.09 13.96 7.64
C PHE A 263 -0.17 15.30 8.39
N TRP A 264 -0.24 16.42 7.65
CA TRP A 264 -0.22 17.77 8.17
C TRP A 264 -1.61 18.26 8.58
#